data_AF-A0A948G9D1-F1
#
_entry.id   AF-A0A948G9D1-F1
#
_cell.length_a   1.000
_cell.length_b   1.000
_cell.length_c   1.000
_cell.angle_alpha   90.00
_cell.angle_beta   90.00
_cell.angle_gamma   90.00
#
_symmetry.space_group_name_H-M   'P 1'
#
loop_
_entity.id
_entity.type
_entity.pdbx_description
1 polymer ?
#
loop_
_entity_poly.entity_id
_entity_poly.type
_entity_poly.pdbx_seq_one_letter_code
_entity_poly.pdbx_strand_id
1 'polypeptide(L)'
;MNLKNRKKLAEKLAKYGLLLGIKESYLLCRNLLGLTNHPFKTIREIVEDQDYSQAALVFGLPFNLLMFGSLTLFAARILSGKSGSLGWLAQLLLFLLGLLSLLVFMYLVYWGWQVWKWRRQNEKSIS
;
A
#
# COMPACT_ATOMS: atom_id res chain seq x y z
N MET A 1 16.41 24.02 -25.32
CA MET A 1 16.22 24.10 -23.85
C MET A 1 17.59 23.97 -23.17
N ASN A 2 18.05 24.98 -22.44
CA ASN A 2 19.41 25.09 -21.88
C ASN A 2 19.66 24.08 -20.72
N LEU A 3 20.85 23.46 -20.65
CA LEU A 3 21.26 22.50 -19.62
C LEU A 3 21.07 23.04 -18.19
N LYS A 4 21.30 24.35 -17.98
CA LYS A 4 21.10 25.02 -16.68
C LYS A 4 19.63 25.04 -16.25
N ASN A 5 18.70 25.14 -17.22
CA ASN A 5 17.26 25.10 -16.95
C ASN A 5 16.77 23.67 -16.66
N ARG A 6 17.36 22.65 -17.30
CA ARG A 6 17.06 21.24 -17.01
C ARG A 6 17.46 20.86 -15.57
N LYS A 7 18.64 21.28 -15.11
CA LYS A 7 19.09 21.03 -13.72
C LYS A 7 18.15 21.68 -12.68
N LYS A 8 17.78 22.95 -12.87
CA LYS A 8 16.83 23.63 -11.98
C LYS A 8 15.44 22.98 -11.97
N LEU A 9 14.97 22.49 -13.11
CA LEU A 9 13.70 21.76 -13.20
C LEU A 9 13.77 20.42 -12.47
N ALA A 10 14.85 19.67 -12.65
CA ALA A 10 15.09 18.41 -11.93
C ALA A 10 15.12 18.61 -10.41
N GLU A 11 15.80 19.65 -9.93
CA GLU A 11 15.85 19.99 -8.50
C GLU A 11 14.47 20.31 -7.93
N LYS A 12 13.66 21.10 -8.66
CA LYS A 12 12.28 21.38 -8.27
C LYS A 12 11.42 20.11 -8.23
N LEU A 13 11.50 19.28 -9.27
CA LEU A 13 10.77 18.02 -9.33
C LEU A 13 11.16 17.08 -8.18
N ALA A 14 12.45 16.98 -7.87
CA ALA A 14 12.94 16.19 -6.74
C ALA A 14 12.40 16.73 -5.40
N LYS A 15 12.40 18.05 -5.20
CA LYS A 15 11.86 18.68 -3.99
C LYS A 15 10.36 18.43 -3.84
N TYR A 16 9.58 18.60 -4.91
CA TYR A 16 8.14 18.30 -4.88
C TYR A 16 7.86 16.82 -4.66
N GLY A 17 8.61 15.93 -5.33
CA GLY A 17 8.50 14.49 -5.14
C GLY A 17 8.78 14.07 -3.69
N LEU A 18 9.81 14.66 -3.07
CA LEU A 18 10.13 14.41 -1.66
C LEU A 18 8.99 14.88 -0.73
N LEU A 19 8.49 16.09 -0.93
CA LEU A 19 7.40 16.64 -0.10
C LEU A 19 6.11 15.82 -0.25
N LEU A 20 5.78 15.41 -1.47
CA LEU A 20 4.65 14.51 -1.73
C LEU A 20 4.87 13.16 -1.06
N GLY A 21 6.06 12.56 -1.20
CA GLY A 21 6.41 11.30 -0.58
C GLY A 21 6.24 11.33 0.95
N ILE A 22 6.70 12.40 1.61
CA ILE A 22 6.53 12.58 3.06
C ILE A 22 5.05 12.68 3.42
N LYS A 23 4.27 13.48 2.69
CA LYS A 23 2.82 13.64 2.93
C LYS A 23 2.08 12.32 2.78
N GLU A 24 2.27 11.62 1.66
CA GLU A 24 1.60 10.35 1.37
C GLU A 24 2.02 9.26 2.36
N SER A 25 3.29 9.25 2.80
CA SER A 25 3.77 8.32 3.84
C SER A 25 3.11 8.58 5.19
N TYR A 26 2.98 9.86 5.59
CA TYR A 26 2.29 10.22 6.82
C TYR A 26 0.80 9.82 6.77
N LEU A 27 0.12 10.12 5.67
CA LEU A 27 -1.29 9.74 5.48
C LEU A 27 -1.46 8.22 5.48
N LEU A 28 -0.55 7.48 4.84
CA LEU A 28 -0.57 6.03 4.85
C LEU A 28 -0.40 5.48 6.27
N CYS A 29 0.58 5.96 7.03
CA CYS A 29 0.77 5.56 8.43
C CYS A 29 -0.47 5.85 9.29
N ARG A 30 -1.07 7.04 9.11
CA ARG A 30 -2.32 7.40 9.80
C ARG A 30 -3.47 6.45 9.42
N ASN A 31 -3.61 6.15 8.13
CA ASN A 31 -4.65 5.26 7.63
C ASN A 31 -4.42 3.81 8.05
N LEU A 32 -3.18 3.35 8.16
CA LEU A 32 -2.84 2.03 8.72
C LEU A 32 -3.27 1.90 10.17
N LEU A 33 -2.97 2.90 11.01
CA LEU A 33 -3.45 2.95 12.39
C LEU A 33 -4.98 3.08 12.47
N GLY A 34 -5.58 3.83 11.54
CA GLY A 34 -7.02 3.93 11.39
C GLY A 34 -7.67 2.58 11.06
N LEU A 35 -7.06 1.81 10.15
CA LEU A 35 -7.54 0.48 9.80
C LEU A 35 -7.51 -0.46 10.99
N THR A 36 -6.48 -0.44 11.83
CA THR A 36 -6.43 -1.31 13.01
C THR A 36 -7.47 -0.96 14.06
N ASN A 37 -7.76 0.33 14.27
CA ASN A 37 -8.63 0.80 15.35
C ASN A 37 -10.10 0.98 14.92
N HIS A 38 -10.33 1.59 13.75
CA HIS A 38 -11.63 2.00 13.22
C HIS A 38 -11.75 1.76 11.70
N PRO A 39 -11.67 0.49 11.25
CA PRO A 39 -11.54 0.16 9.82
C PRO A 39 -12.67 0.69 8.95
N PHE A 40 -13.92 0.59 9.43
CA PHE A 40 -15.07 1.10 8.70
C PHE A 40 -14.97 2.60 8.44
N LYS A 41 -14.65 3.38 9.49
CA LYS A 41 -14.54 4.83 9.40
C LYS A 41 -13.40 5.22 8.46
N THR A 42 -12.24 4.59 8.60
CA THR A 42 -11.07 4.90 7.76
C THR A 42 -11.31 4.61 6.28
N ILE A 43 -11.88 3.44 5.93
CA ILE A 43 -12.19 3.15 4.53
C ILE A 43 -13.27 4.09 4.00
N ARG A 44 -14.27 4.42 4.82
CA ARG A 44 -15.33 5.36 4.44
C ARG A 44 -14.76 6.74 4.12
N GLU A 45 -13.91 7.29 4.98
CA GLU A 45 -13.24 8.58 4.75
C GLU A 45 -12.47 8.57 3.43
N ILE A 46 -11.67 7.52 3.16
CA ILE A 46 -10.92 7.39 1.90
C ILE A 46 -11.85 7.41 0.67
N VAL A 47 -13.00 6.72 0.76
CA VAL A 47 -13.97 6.62 -0.34
C VAL A 47 -14.77 7.91 -0.52
N GLU A 48 -15.19 8.56 0.57
CA GLU A 48 -15.94 9.82 0.56
C GLU A 48 -15.08 10.97 0.03
N ASP A 49 -13.83 11.07 0.49
CA ASP A 49 -12.88 12.11 0.07
C ASP A 49 -12.32 11.89 -1.34
N GLN A 50 -12.65 10.75 -1.99
CA GLN A 50 -12.12 10.34 -3.29
C GLN A 50 -10.59 10.36 -3.36
N ASP A 51 -9.92 10.00 -2.26
CA ASP A 51 -8.46 9.97 -2.20
C ASP A 51 -7.93 8.72 -2.90
N TYR A 52 -7.80 8.79 -4.23
CA TYR A 52 -7.33 7.70 -5.07
C TYR A 52 -5.89 7.27 -4.72
N SER A 53 -5.05 8.19 -4.25
CA SER A 53 -3.67 7.87 -3.83
C SER A 53 -3.70 6.95 -2.62
N GLN A 54 -4.45 7.33 -1.59
CA GLN A 54 -4.59 6.54 -0.38
C GLN A 54 -5.36 5.26 -0.61
N ALA A 55 -6.38 5.27 -1.48
CA ALA A 55 -7.06 4.05 -1.90
C ALA A 55 -6.08 3.07 -2.55
N ALA A 56 -5.25 3.52 -3.49
CA ALA A 56 -4.26 2.66 -4.13
C ALA A 56 -3.22 2.14 -3.14
N LEU A 57 -2.73 2.98 -2.22
CA LEU A 57 -1.75 2.58 -1.22
C LEU A 57 -2.31 1.57 -0.22
N VAL A 58 -3.53 1.79 0.28
CA VAL A 58 -4.19 0.92 1.27
C VAL A 58 -4.66 -0.39 0.64
N PHE A 59 -5.45 -0.33 -0.45
CA PHE A 59 -5.94 -1.55 -1.10
C PHE A 59 -4.83 -2.30 -1.85
N GLY A 60 -3.72 -1.64 -2.17
CA GLY A 60 -2.51 -2.24 -2.70
C GLY A 60 -1.62 -2.90 -1.63
N LEU A 61 -1.89 -2.74 -0.32
CA LEU A 61 -1.07 -3.32 0.75
C LEU A 61 -0.81 -4.83 0.60
N PRO A 62 -1.79 -5.70 0.28
CA PRO A 62 -1.54 -7.12 0.09
C PRO A 62 -0.49 -7.39 -0.99
N PHE A 63 -0.59 -6.68 -2.10
CA PHE A 63 0.34 -6.79 -3.22
C PHE A 63 1.72 -6.22 -2.87
N ASN A 64 1.77 -5.05 -2.21
CA ASN A 64 3.01 -4.43 -1.76
C ASN A 64 3.76 -5.34 -0.78
N LEU A 65 3.06 -5.97 0.17
CA LEU A 65 3.67 -6.93 1.10
C LEU A 65 4.31 -8.11 0.36
N LEU A 66 3.61 -8.71 -0.60
CA LEU A 66 4.14 -9.81 -1.41
C LEU A 66 5.35 -9.37 -2.25
N MET A 67 5.23 -8.26 -2.96
CA MET A 67 6.28 -7.76 -3.84
C MET A 67 7.55 -7.38 -3.06
N PHE A 68 7.44 -6.51 -2.05
CA PHE A 68 8.59 -6.09 -1.28
C PHE A 68 9.18 -7.22 -0.44
N GLY A 69 8.34 -8.09 0.15
CA GLY A 69 8.83 -9.22 0.92
C GLY A 69 9.55 -10.26 0.05
N SER A 70 9.00 -10.60 -1.13
CA SER A 70 9.68 -11.52 -2.07
C SER A 70 10.97 -10.93 -2.64
N LEU A 71 10.98 -9.65 -3.02
CA LEU A 71 12.19 -8.95 -3.46
C LEU A 71 13.25 -8.90 -2.38
N THR A 72 12.86 -8.69 -1.11
CA THR A 72 13.80 -8.68 0.02
C THR A 72 14.45 -10.05 0.22
N LEU A 73 13.65 -11.13 0.15
CA LEU A 73 14.19 -12.49 0.25
C LEU A 73 15.10 -12.84 -0.93
N PHE A 74 14.74 -12.37 -2.13
CA PHE A 74 15.57 -12.53 -3.32
C PHE A 74 16.89 -11.75 -3.21
N ALA A 75 16.85 -10.48 -2.75
CA ALA A 75 18.03 -9.67 -2.53
C ALA A 75 18.94 -10.26 -1.44
N ALA A 76 18.37 -10.70 -0.31
CA ALA A 76 19.11 -11.38 0.74
C ALA A 76 19.81 -12.65 0.23
N ARG A 77 19.18 -13.36 -0.71
CA ARG A 77 19.77 -14.54 -1.35
C ARG A 77 20.97 -14.18 -2.23
N ILE A 78 20.85 -13.13 -3.06
CA ILE A 78 21.97 -12.63 -3.89
C ILE A 78 23.14 -12.23 -3.00
N LEU A 79 22.88 -11.46 -1.94
CA LEU A 79 23.91 -10.99 -1.00
C LEU A 79 24.59 -12.14 -0.25
N SER A 80 23.90 -13.26 -0.05
CA SER A 80 24.46 -14.44 0.61
C SER A 80 25.35 -15.29 -0.30
N GLY A 81 25.47 -14.99 -1.60
CA GLY A 81 26.36 -15.68 -2.54
C GLY A 81 26.03 -17.16 -2.80
N LYS A 82 24.87 -17.65 -2.33
CA LYS A 82 24.47 -19.05 -2.48
C LYS A 82 23.69 -19.22 -3.79
N SER A 83 24.24 -19.96 -4.76
CA SER A 83 23.52 -20.40 -5.96
C SER A 83 22.77 -21.72 -5.66
N GLY A 84 21.54 -21.87 -6.18
CA GLY A 84 20.68 -23.06 -5.97
C GLY A 84 19.33 -22.75 -5.31
N SER A 85 18.56 -23.80 -4.98
CA SER A 85 17.19 -23.70 -4.47
C SER A 85 17.06 -22.77 -3.26
N LEU A 86 15.91 -22.10 -3.16
CA LEU A 86 15.53 -21.36 -1.95
C LEU A 86 15.55 -22.34 -0.77
N GLY A 87 16.33 -22.03 0.26
CA GLY A 87 16.37 -22.85 1.47
C GLY A 87 14.97 -22.96 2.09
N TRP A 88 14.71 -24.04 2.81
CA TRP A 88 13.41 -24.30 3.45
C TRP A 88 12.89 -23.11 4.28
N LEU A 89 13.80 -22.37 4.94
CA LEU A 89 13.45 -21.18 5.71
C LEU A 89 12.90 -20.05 4.81
N ALA A 90 13.50 -19.82 3.64
CA ALA A 90 13.00 -18.83 2.70
C ALA A 90 11.65 -19.26 2.09
N GLN A 91 11.46 -20.56 1.85
CA GLN A 91 10.16 -21.09 1.42
C GLN A 91 9.08 -20.91 2.48
N LEU A 92 9.40 -21.19 3.75
CA LEU A 92 8.51 -20.96 4.89
C LEU A 92 8.17 -19.46 5.03
N LEU A 93 9.15 -18.58 4.92
CA LEU A 93 8.93 -17.13 4.98
C LEU A 93 8.06 -16.63 3.82
N LEU A 94 8.26 -17.13 2.60
CA LEU A 94 7.38 -16.83 1.45
C LEU A 94 5.96 -17.33 1.69
N PHE A 95 5.80 -18.53 2.24
CA PHE A 95 4.49 -19.07 2.58
C PHE A 95 3.77 -18.22 3.63
N LEU A 96 4.46 -17.87 4.73
CA LEU A 96 3.92 -17.02 5.78
C LEU A 96 3.59 -15.61 5.27
N LEU A 97 4.43 -15.05 4.40
CA LEU A 97 4.17 -13.77 3.74
C LEU A 97 2.92 -13.84 2.85
N GLY A 98 2.75 -14.94 2.12
CA GLY A 98 1.55 -15.20 1.32
C GLY A 98 0.30 -15.31 2.17
N LEU A 99 0.35 -16.05 3.27
CA LEU A 99 -0.75 -16.18 4.22
C LEU A 99 -1.12 -14.83 4.84
N LEU A 100 -0.11 -14.04 5.26
CA LEU A 100 -0.32 -12.70 5.81
C LEU A 100 -0.97 -11.77 4.77
N SER A 101 -0.46 -11.76 3.53
CA SER A 101 -1.03 -10.97 2.44
C SER A 101 -2.49 -11.35 2.17
N LEU A 102 -2.80 -12.65 2.15
CA LEU A 102 -4.16 -13.14 1.97
C LEU A 102 -5.09 -12.69 3.09
N LEU A 103 -4.64 -12.75 4.35
CA LEU A 103 -5.42 -12.27 5.51
C LEU A 103 -5.70 -10.77 5.41
N VAL A 104 -4.69 -9.96 5.05
CA VAL A 104 -4.85 -8.51 4.83
C VAL A 104 -5.81 -8.24 3.67
N PHE A 105 -5.72 -9.00 2.58
CA PHE A 105 -6.63 -8.88 1.45
C PHE A 105 -8.09 -9.16 1.86
N MET A 106 -8.35 -10.30 2.51
CA MET A 106 -9.69 -10.64 2.98
C MET A 106 -10.25 -9.59 3.93
N TYR A 107 -9.41 -9.06 4.83
CA TYR A 107 -9.77 -7.99 5.75
C TYR A 107 -10.19 -6.71 5.02
N LEU A 108 -9.39 -6.24 4.06
CA LEU A 108 -9.68 -5.03 3.30
C LEU A 108 -10.91 -5.20 2.40
N VAL A 109 -11.07 -6.36 1.77
CA VAL A 109 -12.26 -6.69 0.97
C VAL A 109 -13.52 -6.69 1.83
N TYR A 110 -13.46 -7.30 3.02
CA TYR A 110 -14.58 -7.33 3.95
C TYR A 110 -15.03 -5.91 4.34
N TRP A 111 -14.10 -5.07 4.79
CA TRP A 111 -14.46 -3.71 5.21
C TRP A 111 -14.82 -2.79 4.04
N GLY A 112 -14.15 -2.95 2.89
CA GLY A 112 -14.54 -2.27 1.64
C GLY A 112 -15.96 -2.61 1.22
N TRP A 113 -16.35 -3.89 1.33
CA TRP A 113 -17.72 -4.33 1.07
C TRP A 113 -18.73 -3.72 2.04
N GLN A 114 -18.40 -3.65 3.34
CA GLN A 114 -19.30 -3.03 4.34
C GLN A 114 -19.54 -1.55 4.03
N VAL A 115 -18.50 -0.79 3.67
CA VAL A 115 -18.61 0.62 3.29
C VAL A 115 -19.44 0.78 2.02
N TRP A 116 -19.21 -0.06 1.00
CA TRP A 116 -19.99 -0.03 -0.23
C TRP A 116 -21.47 -0.35 0.00
N LYS A 117 -21.75 -1.36 0.83
CA LYS A 117 -23.12 -1.73 1.22
C LYS A 117 -23.83 -0.57 1.92
N TRP A 118 -23.15 0.06 2.89
CA TRP A 118 -23.66 1.23 3.61
C TRP A 118 -23.98 2.39 2.66
N ARG A 119 -23.06 2.70 1.73
CA ARG A 119 -23.26 3.77 0.74
C ARG A 119 -24.52 3.54 -0.10
N ARG A 120 -24.71 2.31 -0.62
CA ARG A 120 -25.90 1.96 -1.42
C ARG A 120 -27.21 2.04 -0.62
N GLN A 121 -27.18 1.81 0.68
CA GLN A 121 -28.37 1.93 1.53
C GLN A 121 -28.77 3.40 1.74
N ASN A 122 -27.78 4.28 1.95
CA ASN A 122 -28.05 5.71 2.14
C ASN A 122 -28.52 6.41 0.87
N GLU A 123 -27.98 6.03 -0.30
CA GLU A 123 -28.43 6.56 -1.60
C GLU A 123 -29.93 6.24 -1.83
N LYS A 124 -30.39 5.05 -1.42
CA LYS A 124 -31.80 4.63 -1.55
C LYS A 124 -32.75 5.29 -0.55
N SER A 125 -32.26 5.77 0.60
CA SER A 125 -33.11 6.48 1.58
C SER A 125 -33.39 7.94 1.22
N ILE A 126 -32.64 8.48 0.26
CA ILE A 126 -32.75 9.88 -0.19
C ILE A 126 -33.59 9.99 -1.48
N SER A 127 -33.74 8.87 -2.22
CA SER A 127 -34.60 8.75 -3.41
C SER A 127 -36.04 8.38 -3.06
#